data_AF-A0A2S8F744-F1
#
_entry.id   AF-A0A2S8F744-F1
#
_cell.length_a   1.000
_cell.length_b   1.000
_cell.length_c   1.000
_cell.angle_alpha   90.00
_cell.angle_beta   90.00
_cell.angle_gamma   90.00
#
_symmetry.space_group_name_H-M   'P 1'
#
loop_
_entity.id
_entity.type
_entity.pdbx_description
1 polymer ?
#
loop_
_entity_poly.entity_id
_entity_poly.type
_entity_poly.pdbx_seq_one_letter_code
_entity_poly.pdbx_strand_id
1 'polypeptide(L)'
;MSDRNEALAVLKQARDKLLVRMTEAILEQAEEIVADAEGESFLSEIETLYDQMGNKLAHLNQMIANLPAEPVSPETSDLFAREDQADEIPPARLPHFPLATQSPMELAPHVERDDLIGLPAPGVSLPKAPAFARFVSHIEQGETDQAGDIIAQILGLSPYSGMKCAETFSARYQSDTAVVVKAMRIRQELTQNRFNDALMLMHECFGLQGMEAMIALQKMREIIAAPSNS
;
A
#
# COMPACT_ATOMS: atom_id res chain seq x y z
N MET A 1 37.56 41.28 -5.77
CA MET A 1 37.37 40.33 -4.64
C MET A 1 36.31 40.80 -3.63
N SER A 2 35.87 42.07 -3.62
CA SER A 2 34.85 42.60 -2.70
C SER A 2 33.45 42.05 -2.96
N ASP A 3 33.01 42.05 -4.23
CA ASP A 3 31.62 41.75 -4.62
C ASP A 3 31.18 40.32 -4.26
N ARG A 4 32.12 39.37 -4.29
CA ARG A 4 31.85 37.98 -3.89
C ARG A 4 31.57 37.86 -2.39
N ASN A 5 32.27 38.61 -1.57
CA ASN A 5 32.06 38.61 -0.12
C ASN A 5 30.75 39.31 0.25
N GLU A 6 30.39 40.36 -0.50
CA GLU A 6 29.12 41.05 -0.35
C GLU A 6 27.93 40.16 -0.74
N ALA A 7 28.02 39.46 -1.88
CA ALA A 7 27.01 38.49 -2.29
C ALA A 7 26.83 37.36 -1.25
N LEU A 8 27.92 36.86 -0.67
CA LEU A 8 27.86 35.86 0.40
C LEU A 8 27.21 36.40 1.68
N ALA A 9 27.43 37.66 2.02
CA ALA A 9 26.78 38.29 3.18
C ALA A 9 25.26 38.43 2.97
N VAL A 10 24.84 38.87 1.78
CA VAL A 10 23.41 38.97 1.41
C VAL A 10 22.74 37.60 1.43
N LEU A 11 23.38 36.56 0.91
CA LEU A 11 22.84 35.20 0.93
C LEU A 11 22.69 34.65 2.35
N LYS A 12 23.66 34.89 3.23
CA LYS A 12 23.57 34.50 4.65
C LYS A 12 22.41 35.23 5.34
N GLN A 13 22.28 36.54 5.11
CA GLN A 13 21.19 37.33 5.68
C GLN A 13 19.81 36.86 5.19
N ALA A 14 19.69 36.52 3.90
CA ALA A 14 18.45 35.99 3.33
C ALA A 14 18.06 34.64 3.94
N ARG A 15 19.04 33.72 4.10
CA ARG A 15 18.85 32.43 4.76
C ARG A 15 18.37 32.61 6.20
N ASP A 16 19.03 33.47 6.96
CA ASP A 16 18.72 33.66 8.39
C ASP A 16 17.31 34.26 8.54
N LYS A 17 16.92 35.19 7.65
CA LYS A 17 15.56 35.75 7.64
C LYS A 17 14.50 34.73 7.23
N LEU A 18 14.83 33.81 6.32
CA LEU A 18 13.93 32.73 5.93
C LEU A 18 13.74 31.72 7.07
N LEU A 19 14.82 31.38 7.77
CA LEU A 19 14.78 30.51 8.94
C LEU A 19 13.87 31.09 10.03
N VAL A 20 14.03 32.36 10.37
CA VAL A 20 13.16 33.02 11.36
C VAL A 20 11.68 32.92 10.95
N ARG A 21 11.35 33.23 9.69
CA ARG A 21 9.97 33.13 9.20
C ARG A 21 9.41 31.71 9.21
N MET A 22 10.22 30.72 8.82
CA MET A 22 9.79 29.32 8.87
C MET A 22 9.59 28.86 10.31
N THR A 23 10.46 29.24 11.23
CA THR A 23 10.30 28.93 12.65
C THR A 23 9.03 29.57 13.21
N GLU A 24 8.75 30.84 12.90
CA GLU A 24 7.52 31.51 13.30
C GLU A 24 6.27 30.81 12.74
N ALA A 25 6.27 30.47 11.44
CA ALA A 25 5.14 29.77 10.81
C ALA A 25 4.90 28.37 11.41
N ILE A 26 5.98 27.63 11.70
CA ILE A 26 5.88 26.32 12.34
C ILE A 26 5.35 26.44 13.77
N LEU A 27 5.78 27.46 14.53
CA LEU A 27 5.28 27.69 15.89
C LEU A 27 3.80 28.10 15.90
N GLU A 28 3.37 28.90 14.92
CA GLU A 28 1.97 29.28 14.75
C GLU A 28 1.09 28.08 14.38
N GLN A 29 1.62 27.15 13.57
CA GLN A 29 0.93 25.91 13.19
C GLN A 29 1.16 24.75 14.17
N ALA A 30 1.96 24.92 15.22
CA ALA A 30 2.38 23.82 16.08
C ALA A 30 1.20 23.14 16.78
N GLU A 31 0.23 23.93 17.27
CA GLU A 31 -0.95 23.42 17.94
C GLU A 31 -1.85 22.62 16.98
N GLU A 32 -2.00 23.08 15.73
CA GLU A 32 -2.77 22.36 14.70
C GLU A 32 -2.08 21.06 14.29
N ILE A 33 -0.75 21.08 14.12
CA ILE A 33 0.05 19.89 13.80
C ILE A 33 -0.01 18.86 14.93
N VAL A 34 0.00 19.30 16.18
CA VAL A 34 -0.11 18.42 17.34
C VAL A 34 -1.53 17.85 17.45
N ALA A 35 -2.57 18.67 17.28
CA ALA A 35 -3.96 18.21 17.29
C ALA A 35 -4.26 17.20 16.16
N ASP A 36 -3.66 17.39 14.98
CA ASP A 36 -3.74 16.42 13.87
C ASP A 36 -2.99 15.11 14.21
N ALA A 37 -1.80 15.21 14.80
CA ALA A 37 -1.02 14.04 15.24
C ALA A 37 -1.68 13.26 16.40
N GLU A 38 -2.40 13.94 17.28
CA GLU A 38 -3.19 13.35 18.36
C GLU A 38 -4.54 12.80 17.86
N GLY A 39 -4.92 13.12 16.62
CA GLY A 39 -6.12 12.61 15.96
C GLY A 39 -7.42 13.27 16.40
N GLU A 40 -7.35 14.44 17.04
CA GLU A 40 -8.52 15.19 17.51
C GLU A 40 -9.44 15.61 16.34
N SER A 41 -8.84 15.88 15.17
CA SER A 41 -9.53 16.10 13.90
C SER A 41 -10.43 14.91 13.49
N PHE A 42 -9.92 13.68 13.62
CA PHE A 42 -10.66 12.47 13.27
C PHE A 42 -11.74 12.11 14.30
N LEU A 43 -11.53 12.44 15.57
CA LEU A 43 -12.52 12.18 16.61
C LEU A 43 -13.82 12.94 16.35
N SER A 44 -13.73 14.20 15.95
CA SER A 44 -14.91 14.99 15.57
C SER A 44 -15.62 14.41 14.34
N GLU A 45 -14.87 13.98 13.33
CA GLU A 45 -15.46 13.38 12.12
C GLU A 45 -16.12 12.03 12.42
N ILE A 46 -15.50 11.19 13.24
CA ILE A 46 -16.04 9.90 13.68
C ILE A 46 -17.34 10.08 14.47
N GLU A 47 -17.39 11.03 15.42
CA GLU A 47 -18.61 11.35 16.17
C GLU A 47 -19.76 11.77 15.25
N THR A 48 -19.49 12.63 14.27
CA THR A 48 -20.52 13.02 13.29
C THR A 48 -21.02 11.85 12.44
N LEU A 49 -20.14 10.90 12.12
CA LEU A 49 -20.47 9.71 11.35
C LEU A 49 -21.35 8.75 12.17
N TYR A 50 -21.05 8.58 13.46
CA TYR A 50 -21.89 7.82 14.39
C TYR A 50 -23.29 8.44 14.56
N ASP A 51 -23.39 9.76 14.69
CA ASP A 51 -24.67 10.46 14.76
C ASP A 51 -25.49 10.28 13.48
N GLN A 52 -24.85 10.38 12.31
CA GLN A 52 -25.50 10.14 11.03
C GLN A 52 -26.00 8.70 10.88
N MET A 53 -25.19 7.71 11.28
CA MET A 53 -25.60 6.30 11.27
C MET A 53 -26.74 6.03 12.26
N GLY A 54 -26.66 6.58 13.47
CA GLY A 54 -27.72 6.47 14.48
C GLY A 54 -29.05 7.01 13.97
N ASN A 55 -29.04 8.18 13.33
CA ASN A 55 -30.22 8.78 12.73
C ASN A 55 -30.79 7.94 11.58
N LYS A 56 -29.93 7.39 10.70
CA LYS A 56 -30.36 6.51 9.60
C LYS A 56 -30.97 5.20 10.11
N LEU A 57 -30.39 4.59 11.14
CA LEU A 57 -30.91 3.36 11.75
C LEU A 57 -32.24 3.61 12.46
N ALA A 58 -32.38 4.74 13.17
CA ALA A 58 -33.64 5.12 13.78
C ALA A 58 -34.74 5.31 12.71
N HIS A 59 -34.42 5.96 11.59
CA HIS A 59 -35.33 6.13 10.47
C HIS A 59 -35.71 4.79 9.81
N LEU A 60 -34.75 3.88 9.61
CA LEU A 60 -35.01 2.52 9.10
C LEU A 60 -35.93 1.73 10.04
N ASN A 61 -35.67 1.78 11.34
CA ASN A 61 -36.52 1.13 12.34
C ASN A 61 -37.94 1.70 12.33
N GLN A 62 -38.11 3.01 12.13
CA GLN A 62 -39.42 3.62 11.95
C GLN A 62 -40.11 3.16 10.65
N MET A 63 -39.36 3.05 9.54
CA MET A 63 -39.92 2.54 8.28
C MET A 63 -40.34 1.08 8.40
N ILE A 64 -39.54 0.23 9.05
CA ILE A 64 -39.85 -1.19 9.30
C ILE A 64 -41.07 -1.32 10.22
N ALA A 65 -41.17 -0.50 11.27
CA ALA A 65 -42.34 -0.51 12.16
C ALA A 65 -43.64 -0.06 11.47
N ASN A 66 -43.52 0.74 10.41
CA ASN A 66 -44.64 1.21 9.60
C ASN A 66 -44.89 0.34 8.35
N LEU A 67 -44.14 -0.73 8.13
CA LEU A 67 -44.47 -1.67 7.06
C LEU A 67 -45.81 -2.33 7.39
N PRO A 68 -46.75 -2.37 6.43
CA PRO A 68 -48.00 -3.10 6.61
C PRO A 68 -47.66 -4.56 6.88
N ALA A 69 -48.26 -5.15 7.92
CA ALA A 69 -48.09 -6.56 8.21
C ALA A 69 -48.39 -7.37 6.94
N GLU A 70 -47.42 -8.17 6.51
CA GLU A 70 -47.59 -9.07 5.37
C GLU A 70 -48.85 -9.92 5.61
N PRO A 71 -49.80 -9.98 4.66
CA PRO A 71 -50.92 -10.88 4.80
C PRO A 71 -50.38 -12.30 4.81
N VAL A 72 -50.49 -12.94 5.98
CA VAL A 72 -50.17 -14.35 6.15
C VAL A 72 -51.15 -15.14 5.28
N SER A 73 -50.73 -15.49 4.07
CA SER A 73 -51.48 -16.39 3.21
C SER A 73 -51.33 -17.80 3.78
N PRO A 74 -52.42 -18.49 4.17
CA PRO A 74 -52.32 -19.89 4.53
C PRO A 74 -52.20 -20.72 3.24
N GLU A 75 -51.42 -21.80 3.33
CA GLU A 75 -51.26 -22.87 2.33
C GLU A 75 -50.27 -22.62 1.17
N THR A 76 -49.01 -22.99 1.44
CA THR A 76 -48.32 -24.02 0.66
C THR A 76 -47.27 -24.67 1.56
N SER A 77 -47.75 -25.60 2.37
CA SER A 77 -46.92 -26.70 2.89
C SER A 77 -46.36 -27.49 1.71
N ASP A 78 -45.07 -27.84 1.79
CA ASP A 78 -44.34 -28.81 0.95
C ASP A 78 -43.55 -28.33 -0.29
N LEU A 79 -42.69 -27.31 -0.17
CA LEU A 79 -41.61 -27.10 -1.15
C LEU A 79 -40.20 -26.83 -0.58
N PHE A 80 -39.98 -27.04 0.71
CA PHE A 80 -38.62 -27.12 1.28
C PHE A 80 -38.49 -28.39 2.12
N ALA A 81 -38.66 -29.54 1.46
CA ALA A 81 -37.99 -30.75 1.94
C ALA A 81 -36.49 -30.45 1.90
N ARG A 82 -35.90 -30.36 3.09
CA ARG A 82 -34.47 -30.25 3.33
C ARG A 82 -33.81 -31.49 2.76
N GLU A 83 -33.31 -31.42 1.53
CA GLU A 83 -32.32 -32.37 1.03
C GLU A 83 -31.01 -32.12 1.78
N ASP A 84 -30.88 -32.73 2.96
CA ASP A 84 -29.58 -33.11 3.52
C ASP A 84 -28.98 -34.21 2.63
N GLN A 85 -28.70 -33.89 1.36
CA GLN A 85 -27.77 -34.67 0.55
C GLN A 85 -26.39 -34.05 0.78
N ALA A 86 -25.57 -34.76 1.54
CA ALA A 86 -24.14 -34.57 1.50
C ALA A 86 -23.69 -34.90 0.07
N ASP A 87 -23.43 -33.86 -0.73
CA ASP A 87 -22.65 -34.01 -1.95
C ASP A 87 -21.28 -34.55 -1.55
N GLU A 88 -21.07 -35.84 -1.76
CA GLU A 88 -19.74 -36.45 -1.72
C GLU A 88 -18.89 -35.79 -2.79
N ILE A 89 -18.10 -34.80 -2.38
CA ILE A 89 -17.02 -34.24 -3.19
C ILE A 89 -16.12 -35.42 -3.59
N PRO A 90 -16.01 -35.80 -4.88
CA PRO A 90 -15.09 -36.86 -5.27
C PRO A 90 -13.67 -36.40 -4.91
N PRO A 91 -12.84 -37.23 -4.25
CA PRO A 91 -11.48 -36.83 -3.90
C PRO A 91 -10.70 -36.61 -5.19
N ALA A 92 -10.41 -35.35 -5.50
CA ALA A 92 -9.51 -34.99 -6.58
C ALA A 92 -8.16 -35.67 -6.35
N ARG A 93 -7.87 -36.71 -7.15
CA ARG A 93 -6.55 -37.34 -7.20
C ARG A 93 -5.55 -36.32 -7.73
N LEU A 94 -4.64 -35.90 -6.85
CA LEU A 94 -3.43 -35.18 -7.24
C LEU A 94 -2.62 -36.02 -8.24
N PRO A 95 -2.02 -35.42 -9.29
CA PRO A 95 -1.07 -36.13 -10.14
C PRO A 95 0.18 -36.51 -9.32
N HIS A 96 0.46 -37.81 -9.24
CA HIS A 96 1.68 -38.35 -8.65
C HIS A 96 2.91 -37.87 -9.46
N PHE A 97 3.70 -36.98 -8.88
CA PHE A 97 5.08 -36.75 -9.30
C PHE A 97 5.98 -37.82 -8.64
N PRO A 98 6.80 -38.56 -9.41
CA PRO A 98 7.75 -39.50 -8.81
C PRO A 98 8.89 -38.73 -8.14
N LEU A 99 8.91 -38.75 -6.79
CA LEU A 99 10.12 -38.42 -6.03
C LEU A 99 11.12 -39.55 -6.24
N ALA A 100 12.19 -39.28 -7.00
CA ALA A 100 13.40 -40.09 -6.94
C ALA A 100 14.16 -39.69 -5.67
N THR A 101 13.95 -40.47 -4.62
CA THR A 101 14.80 -40.51 -3.43
C THR A 101 16.17 -41.07 -3.80
N GLN A 102 17.18 -40.21 -3.81
CA GLN A 102 18.55 -40.65 -3.54
C GLN A 102 19.08 -39.84 -2.35
N SER A 103 19.21 -40.53 -1.23
CA SER A 103 20.12 -40.18 -0.14
C SER A 103 21.17 -41.29 -0.11
N PRO A 104 22.45 -40.98 0.15
CA PRO A 104 22.88 -41.09 1.54
C PRO A 104 23.81 -39.96 2.02
N MET A 105 23.71 -39.72 3.33
CA MET A 105 24.60 -38.94 4.19
C MET A 105 26.11 -39.13 3.89
N GLU A 106 26.85 -38.02 3.92
CA GLU A 106 28.22 -37.99 4.43
C GLU A 106 28.46 -36.68 5.22
N LEU A 107 29.13 -36.80 6.37
CA LEU A 107 29.19 -35.83 7.46
C LEU A 107 30.34 -34.80 7.34
N ALA A 108 30.02 -33.56 7.74
CA ALA A 108 30.81 -32.55 8.50
C ALA A 108 31.92 -31.74 7.76
N PRO A 109 32.38 -30.56 8.28
CA PRO A 109 32.07 -29.90 9.57
C PRO A 109 31.72 -28.38 9.50
N HIS A 110 31.30 -27.84 10.65
CA HIS A 110 31.12 -26.43 11.03
C HIS A 110 32.08 -25.40 10.41
N VAL A 111 31.56 -24.26 9.93
CA VAL A 111 32.07 -22.91 10.26
C VAL A 111 30.93 -21.87 10.22
N GLU A 112 30.70 -21.27 11.39
CA GLU A 112 30.23 -19.90 11.70
C GLU A 112 28.83 -19.40 11.27
N ARG A 113 27.99 -19.26 12.31
CA ARG A 113 27.00 -18.20 12.41
C ARG A 113 27.72 -16.85 12.33
N ASP A 114 27.46 -16.11 11.26
CA ASP A 114 27.75 -14.68 11.17
C ASP A 114 26.44 -13.89 11.39
N ASP A 115 25.94 -13.93 12.62
CA ASP A 115 25.15 -12.80 13.12
C ASP A 115 26.16 -11.71 13.44
N LEU A 116 26.35 -10.74 12.53
CA LEU A 116 26.84 -9.38 12.83
C LEU A 116 26.79 -8.51 11.57
N ILE A 117 25.79 -7.64 11.51
CA ILE A 117 25.86 -6.26 10.96
C ILE A 117 26.72 -6.13 9.68
N GLY A 118 26.21 -6.61 8.56
CA GLY A 118 26.66 -6.21 7.24
C GLY A 118 25.85 -5.00 6.76
N LEU A 119 26.34 -3.79 7.00
CA LEU A 119 25.87 -2.61 6.26
C LEU A 119 25.85 -2.94 4.76
N PRO A 120 24.75 -2.71 4.01
CA PRO A 120 24.80 -2.84 2.57
C PRO A 120 25.80 -1.81 2.04
N ALA A 121 26.88 -2.30 1.43
CA ALA A 121 27.90 -1.48 0.81
C ALA A 121 27.25 -0.55 -0.25
N PRO A 122 27.62 0.75 -0.29
CA PRO A 122 27.04 1.69 -1.24
C PRO A 122 27.53 1.38 -2.66
N GLY A 123 26.61 1.14 -3.59
CA GLY A 123 26.93 1.19 -5.03
C GLY A 123 26.60 -0.03 -5.88
N VAL A 124 25.90 -1.04 -5.38
CA VAL A 124 25.40 -2.11 -6.25
C VAL A 124 24.12 -1.64 -6.95
N SER A 125 24.28 -1.05 -8.14
CA SER A 125 23.19 -0.83 -9.08
C SER A 125 22.60 -2.18 -9.50
N LEU A 126 21.44 -2.53 -8.94
CA LEU A 126 20.67 -3.71 -9.36
C LEU A 126 20.34 -3.61 -10.87
N PRO A 127 20.32 -4.75 -11.59
CA PRO A 127 20.09 -4.76 -13.03
C PRO A 127 18.69 -4.22 -13.38
N LYS A 128 18.67 -3.20 -14.23
CA LYS A 128 17.48 -2.53 -14.81
C LYS A 128 16.76 -3.48 -15.79
N ALA A 129 15.92 -4.38 -15.26
CA ALA A 129 14.86 -5.10 -15.98
C ALA A 129 13.72 -5.41 -14.98
N PRO A 130 12.44 -5.40 -15.42
CA PRO A 130 11.39 -4.63 -14.76
C PRO A 130 11.26 -5.04 -13.29
N ALA A 131 11.72 -4.18 -12.38
CA ALA A 131 11.63 -4.41 -10.94
C ALA A 131 10.17 -4.71 -10.49
N PHE A 132 9.19 -4.18 -11.23
CA PHE A 132 7.78 -4.48 -11.06
C PHE A 132 7.38 -5.94 -11.42
N ALA A 133 7.99 -6.56 -12.43
CA ALA A 133 7.69 -7.96 -12.76
C ALA A 133 8.21 -8.92 -11.68
N ARG A 134 9.33 -8.58 -11.03
CA ARG A 134 9.80 -9.32 -9.85
C ARG A 134 8.83 -9.18 -8.69
N PHE A 135 8.37 -7.96 -8.42
CA PHE A 135 7.33 -7.71 -7.41
C PHE A 135 6.08 -8.58 -7.65
N VAL A 136 5.53 -8.60 -8.87
CA VAL A 136 4.36 -9.43 -9.19
C VAL A 136 4.65 -10.92 -9.01
N SER A 137 5.83 -11.40 -9.40
CA SER A 137 6.23 -12.80 -9.20
C SER A 137 6.28 -13.19 -7.71
N HIS A 138 6.76 -12.31 -6.82
CA HIS A 138 6.77 -12.59 -5.38
C HIS A 138 5.36 -12.58 -4.79
N ILE A 139 4.48 -11.69 -5.27
CA ILE A 139 3.06 -11.68 -4.89
C ILE A 139 2.37 -12.99 -5.33
N GLU A 140 2.65 -13.49 -6.53
CA GLU A 140 2.12 -14.78 -7.02
C GLU A 140 2.62 -15.99 -6.22
N GLN A 141 3.84 -15.91 -5.70
CA GLN A 141 4.45 -16.96 -4.85
C GLN A 141 4.02 -16.86 -3.38
N GLY A 142 3.24 -15.83 -3.01
CA GLY A 142 2.80 -15.58 -1.63
C GLY A 142 3.88 -14.99 -0.72
N GLU A 143 5.00 -14.54 -1.29
CA GLU A 143 6.11 -13.94 -0.55
C GLU A 143 5.90 -12.42 -0.37
N THR A 144 4.94 -12.06 0.48
CA THR A 144 4.55 -10.65 0.71
C THR A 144 5.67 -9.81 1.33
N ASP A 145 6.53 -10.42 2.16
CA ASP A 145 7.63 -9.71 2.84
C ASP A 145 8.70 -9.27 1.83
N GLN A 146 9.13 -10.18 0.96
CA GLN A 146 10.10 -9.89 -0.10
C GLN A 146 9.51 -8.92 -1.15
N ALA A 147 8.22 -9.07 -1.47
CA ALA A 147 7.51 -8.12 -2.33
C ALA A 147 7.47 -6.71 -1.71
N GLY A 148 7.31 -6.62 -0.38
CA GLY A 148 7.33 -5.39 0.40
C GLY A 148 8.67 -4.65 0.31
N ASP A 149 9.78 -5.37 0.46
CA ASP A 149 11.12 -4.80 0.34
C ASP A 149 11.40 -4.29 -1.08
N ILE A 150 10.99 -5.04 -2.09
CA ILE A 150 11.16 -4.66 -3.50
C ILE A 150 10.35 -3.40 -3.81
N ILE A 151 9.08 -3.33 -3.42
CA ILE A 151 8.25 -2.16 -3.70
C ILE A 151 8.69 -0.94 -2.89
N ALA A 152 9.16 -1.13 -1.64
CA ALA A 152 9.78 -0.06 -0.85
C ALA A 152 11.01 0.52 -1.57
N GLN A 153 11.86 -0.34 -2.12
CA GLN A 153 13.05 0.08 -2.86
C GLN A 153 12.70 0.82 -4.16
N ILE A 154 11.69 0.34 -4.90
CA ILE A 154 11.25 0.96 -6.17
C ILE A 154 10.63 2.33 -5.93
N LEU A 155 9.75 2.43 -4.92
CA LEU A 155 8.99 3.65 -4.63
C LEU A 155 9.73 4.60 -3.68
N GLY A 156 10.85 4.18 -3.10
CA GLY A 156 11.60 4.98 -2.11
C GLY A 156 10.83 5.20 -0.81
N LEU A 157 10.05 4.19 -0.39
CA LEU A 157 9.23 4.21 0.82
C LEU A 157 9.97 3.55 1.99
N SER A 158 9.46 3.75 3.21
CA SER A 158 9.96 3.01 4.38
C SER A 158 9.61 1.51 4.25
N PRO A 159 10.42 0.60 4.83
CA PRO A 159 10.16 -0.84 4.77
C PRO A 159 8.77 -1.23 5.29
N TYR A 160 8.32 -0.57 6.37
CA TYR A 160 6.98 -0.76 6.93
C TYR A 160 5.86 -0.40 5.96
N SER A 161 6.02 0.71 5.22
CA SER A 161 5.02 1.15 4.23
C SER A 161 5.04 0.26 2.99
N GLY A 162 6.22 -0.23 2.58
CA GLY A 162 6.36 -1.21 1.51
C GLY A 162 5.65 -2.53 1.82
N MET A 163 5.79 -3.02 3.05
CA MET A 163 5.08 -4.21 3.53
C MET A 163 3.56 -4.02 3.45
N LYS A 164 3.02 -2.91 3.98
CA LYS A 164 1.59 -2.56 3.85
C LYS A 164 1.12 -2.45 2.41
N CYS A 165 1.95 -1.91 1.52
CA CYS A 165 1.65 -1.83 0.10
C CYS A 165 1.56 -3.22 -0.53
N ALA A 166 2.48 -4.11 -0.20
CA ALA A 166 2.50 -5.48 -0.71
C ALA A 166 1.31 -6.30 -0.19
N GLU A 167 0.94 -6.15 1.09
CA GLU A 167 -0.26 -6.77 1.67
C GLU A 167 -1.53 -6.27 0.98
N THR A 168 -1.66 -4.95 0.82
CA THR A 168 -2.83 -4.34 0.16
C THR A 168 -2.91 -4.77 -1.31
N PHE A 169 -1.78 -4.79 -2.01
CA PHE A 169 -1.71 -5.24 -3.39
C PHE A 169 -2.04 -6.73 -3.52
N SER A 170 -1.53 -7.58 -2.62
CA SER A 170 -1.81 -9.01 -2.59
C SER A 170 -3.30 -9.30 -2.34
N ALA A 171 -3.91 -8.63 -1.36
CA ALA A 171 -5.34 -8.75 -1.07
C ALA A 171 -6.21 -8.34 -2.26
N ARG A 172 -5.82 -7.27 -2.95
CA ARG A 172 -6.51 -6.80 -4.17
C ARG A 172 -6.25 -7.72 -5.35
N TYR A 173 -5.05 -8.27 -5.51
CA TYR A 173 -4.70 -9.21 -6.58
C TYR A 173 -5.51 -10.50 -6.52
N GLN A 174 -5.79 -11.00 -5.31
CA GLN A 174 -6.67 -12.14 -5.11
C GLN A 174 -8.13 -11.87 -5.52
N SER A 175 -8.56 -10.60 -5.45
CA SER A 175 -9.93 -10.17 -5.79
C SER A 175 -10.07 -9.77 -7.27
N ASP A 176 -9.07 -9.09 -7.82
CA ASP A 176 -9.06 -8.54 -9.19
C ASP A 176 -7.63 -8.56 -9.75
N THR A 177 -7.38 -9.46 -10.71
CA THR A 177 -6.09 -9.56 -11.41
C THR A 177 -5.83 -8.36 -12.33
N ALA A 178 -6.85 -7.56 -12.66
CA ALA A 178 -6.68 -6.33 -13.45
C ALA A 178 -5.94 -5.22 -12.68
N VAL A 179 -5.73 -5.38 -11.37
CA VAL A 179 -4.93 -4.46 -10.53
C VAL A 179 -3.49 -4.34 -11.05
N VAL A 180 -2.91 -5.40 -11.63
CA VAL A 180 -1.57 -5.35 -12.25
C VAL A 180 -1.56 -4.38 -13.44
N VAL A 181 -2.59 -4.44 -14.28
CA VAL A 181 -2.72 -3.54 -15.45
C VAL A 181 -2.91 -2.10 -15.01
N LYS A 182 -3.70 -1.87 -13.96
CA LYS A 182 -3.88 -0.54 -13.33
C LYS A 182 -2.56 0.01 -12.80
N ALA A 183 -1.76 -0.82 -12.12
CA ALA A 183 -0.45 -0.43 -11.61
C ALA A 183 0.53 -0.10 -12.74
N MET A 184 0.51 -0.83 -13.87
CA MET A 184 1.31 -0.49 -15.04
C MET A 184 0.90 0.85 -15.67
N ARG A 185 -0.39 1.21 -15.59
CA ARG A 185 -0.93 2.46 -16.12
C ARG A 185 -0.41 3.70 -15.39
N ILE A 186 0.02 3.58 -14.13
CA ILE A 186 0.59 4.69 -13.34
C ILE A 186 1.77 5.33 -14.08
N ARG A 187 2.64 4.51 -14.68
CA ARG A 187 3.77 5.00 -15.48
C ARG A 187 3.30 5.81 -16.70
N GLN A 188 2.21 5.39 -17.34
CA GLN A 188 1.65 6.06 -18.52
C GLN A 188 1.02 7.40 -18.14
N GLU A 189 0.23 7.45 -17.05
CA GLU A 189 -0.38 8.70 -16.57
C GLU A 189 0.70 9.71 -16.09
N LEU A 190 1.79 9.23 -15.48
CA LEU A 190 2.95 10.06 -15.14
C LEU A 190 3.63 10.68 -16.36
N THR A 191 3.79 9.93 -17.46
CA THR A 191 4.33 10.50 -18.71
C THR A 191 3.40 11.50 -19.38
N GLN A 192 2.08 11.41 -19.13
CA GLN A 192 1.07 12.33 -19.66
C GLN A 192 0.85 13.56 -18.75
N ASN A 193 1.65 13.73 -17.69
CA ASN A 193 1.49 14.77 -16.66
C ASN A 193 0.12 14.75 -15.96
N ARG A 194 -0.54 13.59 -15.92
CA ARG A 194 -1.83 13.39 -15.23
C ARG A 194 -1.60 12.90 -13.81
N PHE A 195 -1.14 13.81 -12.96
CA PHE A 195 -0.76 13.51 -11.58
C PHE A 195 -1.93 13.04 -10.71
N ASN A 196 -3.11 13.64 -10.88
CA ASN A 196 -4.30 13.27 -10.10
C ASN A 196 -4.75 11.83 -10.40
N ASP A 197 -4.71 11.42 -11.67
CA ASP A 197 -5.06 10.05 -12.07
C ASP A 197 -4.02 9.06 -11.54
N ALA A 198 -2.73 9.42 -11.58
CA ALA A 198 -1.67 8.60 -11.00
C ALA A 198 -1.80 8.46 -9.46
N LEU A 199 -2.22 9.51 -8.75
CA LEU A 199 -2.49 9.47 -7.30
C LEU A 199 -3.66 8.53 -6.98
N MET A 200 -4.76 8.63 -7.73
CA MET A 200 -5.89 7.71 -7.55
C MET A 200 -5.47 6.25 -7.78
N LEU A 201 -4.70 5.98 -8.84
CA LEU A 201 -4.21 4.63 -9.12
C LEU A 201 -3.24 4.11 -8.05
N MET A 202 -2.42 4.97 -7.45
CA MET A 202 -1.53 4.58 -6.33
C MET A 202 -2.32 4.16 -5.09
N HIS A 203 -3.39 4.89 -4.77
CA HIS A 203 -4.31 4.51 -3.71
C HIS A 203 -5.06 3.22 -4.05
N GLU A 204 -5.52 3.08 -5.28
CA GLU A 204 -6.29 1.90 -5.73
C GLU A 204 -5.45 0.63 -5.86
N CYS A 205 -4.16 0.73 -6.16
CA CYS A 205 -3.31 -0.46 -6.32
C CYS A 205 -2.57 -0.79 -5.02
N PHE A 206 -2.03 0.21 -4.34
CA PHE A 206 -1.09 0.02 -3.23
C PHE A 206 -1.65 0.51 -1.88
N GLY A 207 -2.81 1.16 -1.85
CA GLY A 207 -3.36 1.74 -0.62
C GLY A 207 -2.60 2.98 -0.12
N LEU A 208 -1.69 3.53 -0.94
CA LEU A 208 -0.90 4.70 -0.57
C LEU A 208 -1.76 5.96 -0.58
N GLN A 209 -1.61 6.79 0.46
CA GLN A 209 -2.31 8.06 0.61
C GLN A 209 -1.36 9.19 1.03
N GLY A 210 -1.79 10.43 0.79
CA GLY A 210 -1.11 11.63 1.28
C GLY A 210 0.36 11.74 0.84
N MET A 211 1.24 11.99 1.82
CA MET A 211 2.65 12.27 1.59
C MET A 211 3.42 11.07 1.00
N GLU A 212 3.06 9.85 1.37
CA GLU A 212 3.71 8.63 0.88
C GLU A 212 3.45 8.42 -0.62
N ALA A 213 2.21 8.65 -1.06
CA ALA A 213 1.86 8.60 -2.47
C ALA A 213 2.62 9.66 -3.29
N MET A 214 2.81 10.86 -2.72
CA MET A 214 3.60 11.92 -3.38
C MET A 214 5.08 11.57 -3.49
N ILE A 215 5.69 11.00 -2.44
CA ILE A 215 7.09 10.55 -2.45
C ILE A 215 7.29 9.46 -3.52
N ALA A 216 6.38 8.49 -3.56
CA ALA A 216 6.43 7.39 -4.51
C ALA A 216 6.29 7.85 -5.96
N LEU A 217 5.37 8.78 -6.26
CA LEU A 217 5.21 9.36 -7.59
C LEU A 217 6.40 10.25 -7.99
N GLN A 218 6.97 11.00 -7.04
CA GLN A 218 8.17 11.79 -7.27
C GLN A 218 9.36 10.88 -7.65
N LYS A 219 9.53 9.77 -6.93
CA LYS A 219 10.55 8.75 -7.24
C LYS A 219 10.32 8.08 -8.59
N MET A 220 9.09 7.69 -8.90
CA MET A 220 8.75 7.16 -10.23
C MET A 220 9.02 8.19 -11.33
N ARG A 221 8.73 9.47 -11.10
CA ARG A 221 9.03 10.54 -12.04
C ARG A 221 10.54 10.73 -12.23
N GLU A 222 11.33 10.67 -11.15
CA GLU A 222 12.80 10.68 -11.23
C GLU A 222 13.33 9.52 -12.07
N ILE A 223 12.79 8.31 -11.88
CA ILE A 223 13.17 7.11 -12.65
C ILE A 223 12.80 7.24 -14.13
N ILE A 224 11.63 7.81 -14.45
CA ILE A 224 11.19 8.04 -15.84
C ILE A 224 11.98 9.17 -16.50
N ALA A 225 12.25 10.25 -15.74
CA ALA A 225 12.99 11.43 -16.19
C ALA A 225 14.50 11.22 -16.25
N ALA A 226 15.02 10.11 -15.71
CA ALA A 226 16.39 9.64 -15.88
C ALA A 226 16.46 8.58 -17.00
N PRO A 227 16.31 8.92 -18.29
CA PRO A 227 16.66 8.00 -19.35
C PRO A 227 18.20 7.89 -19.36
N SER A 228 18.71 6.67 -19.26
CA SER A 228 20.05 6.29 -19.76
C SER A 228 21.21 7.24 -19.43
N ASN A 229 21.83 7.07 -18.26
CA ASN A 229 23.28 7.16 -18.18
C ASN A 229 23.77 5.84 -17.61
N SER A 230 24.51 5.10 -18.45
CA SER A 230 24.98 3.71 -18.30
C SER A 230 23.93 2.65 -18.64
#